data_AF-A0A832PU26-F1
#
_entry.id   AF-A0A832PU26-F1
#
_cell.length_a   1.000
_cell.length_b   1.000
_cell.length_c   1.000
_cell.angle_alpha   90.00
_cell.angle_beta   90.00
_cell.angle_gamma   90.00
#
_symmetry.space_group_name_H-M   'P 1'
#
loop_
_entity.id
_entity.type
_entity.pdbx_description
1 polymer ?
#
loop_
_entity_poly.entity_id
_entity_poly.type
_entity_poly.pdbx_seq_one_letter_code
_entity_poly.pdbx_strand_id
1 'polypeptide(L)'
;MVQKTFRRTMDLAGREILDVFTYLACLGPKYFEYQVACKLLCREDDPSFDSKKATVAHIVSIENRDLVSWEVGSLLAGVLSEREHVPTRELGEILSCFLQLDLERGFETVVNLARYASPDLALNLGAILLNIVLAASLDDIDNSTANDMVIKALAQLDIPANERTRLFLALSQTLTSQQALETTLESDLFPQTDDDVIQVLNEGNDLALTALVRGILQRDGAREHFMGICKTVMELEPSTGIPLLARLTPILSASEPGILALEATVRGAVLHKVELMFKRSKDVNSWMPKEPDVTVLLLMSLISPGLNEPDRTNLCEWVLDHSMAHTSRLQNGATLIEAIVGAALMHSDPQRVGVIVRRGLLDIAASLRVRVMAVDSPSEEDWDRVRRFERFSAQLGSEFRRRRPLADLLERIMPHMTDLTNVPSAELDIETFLK
;
A
#
# COMPACT_ATOMS: atom_id res chain seq x y z
N MET A 1 4.23 -25.40 28.18
CA MET A 1 3.64 -26.30 29.19
C MET A 1 2.11 -26.31 29.16
N VAL A 2 1.46 -25.19 28.78
CA VAL A 2 -0.01 -25.05 28.60
C VAL A 2 -0.58 -25.94 27.46
N GLN A 3 0.13 -26.08 26.33
CA GLN A 3 -0.29 -26.95 25.21
C GLN A 3 -0.34 -28.45 25.52
N LYS A 4 0.39 -28.94 26.54
CA LYS A 4 0.35 -30.35 26.95
C LYS A 4 -0.84 -30.66 27.87
N THR A 5 -1.46 -29.65 28.45
CA THR A 5 -2.62 -29.78 29.34
C THR A 5 -3.94 -29.83 28.56
N PHE A 6 -3.97 -29.31 27.33
CA PHE A 6 -5.12 -29.41 26.41
C PHE A 6 -5.27 -30.82 25.78
N ARG A 7 -4.24 -31.68 25.90
CA ARG A 7 -4.10 -32.97 25.19
C ARG A 7 -4.92 -34.14 25.73
N ARG A 8 -5.77 -33.97 26.73
CA ARG A 8 -6.61 -35.07 27.24
C ARG A 8 -7.99 -34.52 27.60
N THR A 9 -9.01 -35.07 26.94
CA THR A 9 -10.45 -34.87 27.09
C THR A 9 -10.99 -33.48 26.74
N MET A 10 -11.48 -33.30 25.50
CA MET A 10 -12.75 -32.59 25.37
C MET A 10 -13.73 -33.34 26.26
N ASP A 11 -14.11 -32.75 27.39
CA ASP A 11 -15.18 -33.29 28.20
C ASP A 11 -16.47 -33.31 27.35
N LEU A 12 -17.37 -34.27 27.61
CA LEU A 12 -18.67 -34.37 26.93
C LEU A 12 -19.43 -33.05 26.96
N ALA A 13 -19.31 -32.30 28.06
CA ALA A 13 -19.89 -30.97 28.23
C ALA A 13 -19.36 -29.94 27.22
N GLY A 14 -18.06 -29.96 26.90
CA GLY A 14 -17.48 -29.02 25.93
C GLY A 14 -17.96 -29.29 24.50
N ARG A 15 -18.11 -30.56 24.13
CA ARG A 15 -18.70 -30.93 22.83
C ARG A 15 -20.16 -30.48 22.72
N GLU A 16 -20.94 -30.68 23.79
CA GLU A 16 -22.33 -30.24 23.83
C GLU A 16 -22.45 -28.72 23.66
N ILE A 17 -21.59 -27.93 24.33
CA ILE A 17 -21.56 -26.46 24.17
C ILE A 17 -21.28 -26.08 22.72
N LEU A 18 -20.24 -26.67 22.10
CA LEU A 18 -19.87 -26.35 20.72
C LEU A 18 -20.98 -26.73 19.72
N ASP A 19 -21.58 -27.91 19.88
CA ASP A 19 -22.65 -28.39 18.99
C ASP A 19 -23.91 -27.54 19.11
N VAL A 20 -24.35 -27.24 20.34
CA VAL A 20 -25.52 -26.38 20.58
C VAL A 20 -25.27 -24.97 20.07
N PHE A 21 -24.11 -24.38 20.38
CA PHE A 21 -23.75 -23.05 19.93
C PHE A 21 -23.75 -22.96 18.40
N THR A 22 -23.04 -23.88 17.74
CA THR A 22 -22.92 -23.89 16.27
C THR A 22 -24.28 -24.09 15.60
N TYR A 23 -25.12 -24.98 16.15
CA TYR A 23 -26.46 -25.20 15.64
C TYR A 23 -27.34 -23.95 15.75
N LEU A 24 -27.38 -23.31 16.93
CA LEU A 24 -28.11 -22.05 17.11
C LEU A 24 -27.54 -20.95 16.20
N ALA A 25 -26.23 -20.94 16.00
CA ALA A 25 -25.55 -19.96 15.16
C ALA A 25 -25.97 -20.04 13.70
N CYS A 26 -26.03 -21.24 13.14
CA CYS A 26 -26.50 -21.47 11.77
C CYS A 26 -27.98 -21.10 11.56
N LEU A 27 -28.79 -21.08 12.62
CA LEU A 27 -30.18 -20.63 12.56
C LEU A 27 -30.33 -19.11 12.71
N GLY A 28 -29.33 -18.47 13.31
CA GLY A 28 -29.17 -17.02 13.40
C GLY A 28 -29.46 -16.41 14.78
N PRO A 29 -29.17 -15.11 14.95
CA PRO A 29 -29.10 -14.46 16.27
C PRO A 29 -30.39 -14.45 17.09
N LYS A 30 -31.57 -14.53 16.47
CA LYS A 30 -32.86 -14.63 17.16
C LYS A 30 -33.00 -15.91 18.00
N TYR A 31 -32.25 -16.96 17.69
CA TYR A 31 -32.28 -18.23 18.42
C TYR A 31 -31.42 -18.22 19.69
N PHE A 32 -30.67 -17.13 19.94
CA PHE A 32 -29.94 -16.91 21.20
C PHE A 32 -30.81 -16.26 22.29
N GLU A 33 -32.12 -16.47 22.23
CA GLU A 33 -33.05 -16.13 23.29
C GLU A 33 -33.41 -17.41 24.06
N TYR A 34 -33.30 -17.37 25.39
CA TYR A 34 -33.48 -18.55 26.24
C TYR A 34 -34.76 -19.34 25.94
N GLN A 35 -35.89 -18.63 25.81
CA GLN A 35 -37.19 -19.26 25.53
C GLN A 35 -37.23 -19.91 24.14
N VAL A 36 -36.62 -19.27 23.13
CA VAL A 36 -36.59 -19.76 21.75
C VAL A 36 -35.67 -20.98 21.65
N ALA A 37 -34.47 -20.90 22.23
CA ALA A 37 -33.50 -21.99 22.26
C ALA A 37 -34.04 -23.21 23.01
N CYS A 38 -34.65 -23.02 24.20
CA CYS A 38 -35.23 -24.11 24.97
C CYS A 38 -36.38 -24.81 24.23
N LYS A 39 -37.26 -24.04 23.57
CA LYS A 39 -38.35 -24.63 22.77
C LYS A 39 -37.83 -25.50 21.62
N LEU A 40 -36.66 -25.18 21.09
CA LEU A 40 -36.06 -25.90 19.98
C LEU A 40 -35.30 -27.16 20.43
N LEU A 41 -34.55 -27.06 21.53
CA LEU A 41 -33.56 -28.05 21.93
C LEU A 41 -33.93 -28.88 23.17
N CYS A 42 -34.78 -28.36 24.05
CA CYS A 42 -35.12 -28.99 25.33
C CYS A 42 -36.53 -29.58 25.26
N ARG A 43 -36.64 -30.89 25.00
CA ARG A 43 -37.92 -31.61 25.05
C ARG A 43 -38.08 -32.33 26.39
N GLU A 44 -39.24 -32.20 27.02
CA GLU A 44 -39.50 -32.76 28.36
C GLU A 44 -39.44 -34.30 28.40
N ASP A 45 -39.56 -34.96 27.25
CA ASP A 45 -39.44 -36.41 27.09
C ASP A 45 -37.99 -36.91 26.88
N ASP A 46 -37.02 -36.00 26.78
CA ASP A 46 -35.60 -36.32 26.61
C ASP A 46 -34.92 -36.53 27.98
N PRO A 47 -34.27 -37.69 28.24
CA PRO A 47 -33.51 -37.92 29.47
C PRO A 47 -32.39 -36.90 29.74
N SER A 48 -31.94 -36.19 28.71
CA SER A 48 -30.93 -35.11 28.79
C SER A 48 -31.52 -33.71 28.99
N PHE A 49 -32.84 -33.60 29.22
CA PHE A 49 -33.57 -32.32 29.32
C PHE A 49 -32.91 -31.31 30.25
N ASP A 50 -32.60 -31.70 31.49
CA ASP A 50 -31.99 -30.79 32.48
C ASP A 50 -30.58 -30.35 32.09
N SER A 51 -29.79 -31.25 31.49
CA SER A 51 -28.44 -30.95 30.99
C SER A 51 -28.50 -29.95 29.84
N LYS A 52 -29.32 -30.23 28.81
CA LYS A 52 -29.48 -29.34 27.65
C LYS A 52 -30.02 -27.98 28.05
N LYS A 53 -30.97 -27.94 29.00
CA LYS A 53 -31.52 -26.69 29.53
C LYS A 53 -30.47 -25.87 30.27
N ALA A 54 -29.57 -26.51 31.02
CA ALA A 54 -28.43 -25.85 31.65
C ALA A 54 -27.43 -25.33 30.60
N THR A 55 -27.10 -26.12 29.59
CA THR A 55 -26.21 -25.70 28.48
C THR A 55 -26.80 -24.51 27.70
N VAL A 56 -28.09 -24.54 27.40
CA VAL A 56 -28.78 -23.41 26.75
C VAL A 56 -28.75 -22.17 27.65
N ALA A 57 -29.04 -22.32 28.96
CA ALA A 57 -28.96 -21.20 29.90
C ALA A 57 -27.55 -20.59 29.95
N HIS A 58 -26.52 -21.44 29.91
CA HIS A 58 -25.12 -21.02 29.89
C HIS A 58 -24.80 -20.22 28.64
N ILE A 59 -25.15 -20.74 27.45
CA ILE A 59 -24.84 -20.15 26.15
C ILE A 59 -25.53 -18.79 25.92
N VAL A 60 -26.80 -18.67 26.28
CA VAL A 60 -27.60 -17.46 25.97
C VAL A 60 -27.49 -16.38 27.06
N SER A 61 -26.85 -16.67 28.19
CA SER A 61 -26.67 -15.70 29.27
C SER A 61 -25.71 -14.59 28.86
N ILE A 62 -26.14 -13.34 29.03
CA ILE A 62 -25.30 -12.16 28.76
C ILE A 62 -24.06 -12.16 29.66
N GLU A 63 -24.19 -12.62 30.91
CA GLU A 63 -23.08 -12.66 31.89
C GLU A 63 -21.99 -13.66 31.49
N ASN A 64 -22.34 -14.69 30.73
CA ASN A 64 -21.41 -15.74 30.32
C ASN A 64 -20.81 -15.49 28.94
N ARG A 65 -21.12 -14.37 28.29
CA ARG A 65 -20.81 -14.17 26.87
C ARG A 65 -19.32 -14.28 26.56
N ASP A 66 -18.47 -13.67 27.37
CA ASP A 66 -17.01 -13.71 27.19
C ASP A 66 -16.48 -15.13 27.41
N LEU A 67 -17.01 -15.82 28.42
CA LEU A 67 -16.65 -17.21 28.73
C LEU A 67 -17.08 -18.16 27.60
N VAL A 68 -18.31 -18.04 27.11
CA VAL A 68 -18.83 -18.84 25.99
C VAL A 68 -18.04 -18.54 24.71
N SER A 69 -17.70 -17.28 24.45
CA SER A 69 -16.86 -16.90 23.31
C SER A 69 -15.50 -17.60 23.34
N TRP A 70 -14.87 -17.62 24.52
CA TRP A 70 -13.61 -18.31 24.76
C TRP A 70 -13.74 -19.83 24.63
N GLU A 71 -14.76 -20.43 25.24
CA GLU A 71 -15.01 -21.88 25.19
C GLU A 71 -15.23 -22.35 23.75
N VAL A 72 -16.18 -21.73 23.04
CA VAL A 72 -16.52 -22.09 21.67
C VAL A 72 -15.34 -21.87 20.74
N GLY A 73 -14.69 -20.70 20.81
CA GLY A 73 -13.54 -20.38 19.96
C GLY A 73 -12.36 -21.34 20.16
N SER A 74 -12.00 -21.63 21.41
CA SER A 74 -10.89 -22.54 21.73
C SER A 74 -11.20 -24.00 21.39
N LEU A 75 -12.43 -24.47 21.63
CA LEU A 75 -12.86 -25.82 21.28
C LEU A 75 -12.90 -26.01 19.76
N LEU A 76 -13.46 -25.04 19.03
CA LEU A 76 -13.50 -25.09 17.57
C LEU A 76 -12.08 -25.06 16.97
N ALA A 77 -11.19 -24.21 17.50
CA ALA A 77 -9.78 -24.18 17.09
C ALA A 77 -9.10 -25.55 17.29
N GLY A 78 -9.35 -26.19 18.43
CA GLY A 78 -8.84 -27.53 18.72
C GLY A 78 -9.37 -28.59 17.74
N VAL A 79 -10.69 -28.62 17.52
CA VAL A 79 -11.34 -29.56 16.59
C VAL A 79 -10.82 -29.39 15.15
N LEU A 80 -10.67 -28.15 14.68
CA LEU A 80 -10.19 -27.87 13.32
C LEU A 80 -8.70 -28.17 13.16
N SER A 81 -7.89 -27.95 14.18
CA SER A 81 -6.45 -28.25 14.15
C SER A 81 -6.14 -29.76 14.11
N GLU A 82 -7.07 -30.62 14.51
CA GLU A 82 -6.92 -32.08 14.42
C GLU A 82 -7.30 -32.63 13.04
N ARG A 83 -7.93 -31.82 12.18
CA ARG A 83 -8.33 -32.25 10.84
C ARG A 83 -7.18 -32.16 9.85
N GLU A 84 -6.96 -33.24 9.10
CA GLU A 84 -6.00 -33.26 7.99
C GLU A 84 -6.40 -32.29 6.87
N HIS A 85 -7.70 -32.07 6.69
CA HIS A 85 -8.24 -31.11 5.74
C HIS A 85 -9.36 -30.28 6.36
N VAL A 86 -9.23 -28.96 6.28
CA VAL A 86 -10.27 -28.01 6.70
C VAL A 86 -10.97 -27.49 5.44
N PRO A 87 -12.26 -27.82 5.25
CA PRO A 87 -12.99 -27.41 4.06
C PRO A 87 -13.25 -25.90 4.13
N THR A 88 -12.56 -25.13 3.29
CA THR A 88 -12.49 -23.66 3.38
C THR A 88 -13.82 -22.97 3.11
N ARG A 89 -14.65 -23.54 2.22
CA ARG A 89 -15.95 -22.99 1.88
C ARG A 89 -16.93 -23.14 3.03
N GLU A 90 -17.09 -24.35 3.55
CA GLU A 90 -18.00 -24.67 4.64
C GLU A 90 -17.58 -23.92 5.91
N LEU A 91 -16.28 -23.81 6.17
CA LEU A 91 -15.78 -23.00 7.27
C LEU A 91 -16.09 -21.52 7.05
N GLY A 92 -15.95 -20.99 5.83
CA GLY A 92 -16.36 -19.62 5.50
C GLY A 92 -17.84 -19.35 5.82
N GLU A 93 -18.73 -20.26 5.43
CA GLU A 93 -20.17 -20.16 5.71
C GLU A 93 -20.47 -20.16 7.23
N ILE A 94 -19.80 -21.04 7.99
CA ILE A 94 -19.94 -21.08 9.45
C ILE A 94 -19.38 -19.81 10.11
N LEU A 95 -18.22 -19.33 9.66
CA LEU A 95 -17.61 -18.10 10.19
C LEU A 95 -18.46 -16.87 9.92
N SER A 96 -19.15 -16.81 8.77
CA SER A 96 -20.12 -15.74 8.51
C SER A 96 -21.29 -15.77 9.50
N CYS A 97 -21.80 -16.95 9.86
CA CYS A 97 -22.82 -17.07 10.91
C CYS A 97 -22.30 -16.62 12.28
N PHE A 98 -21.07 -17.00 12.63
CA PHE A 98 -20.44 -16.62 13.91
C PHE A 98 -20.19 -15.12 13.96
N LEU A 99 -19.71 -14.53 12.87
CA LEU A 99 -19.53 -13.09 12.75
C LEU A 99 -20.84 -12.33 12.95
N GLN A 100 -21.94 -12.81 12.36
CA GLN A 100 -23.26 -12.18 12.55
C GLN A 100 -23.70 -12.21 14.02
N LEU A 101 -23.41 -13.29 14.75
CA LEU A 101 -23.71 -13.39 16.18
C LEU A 101 -22.82 -12.52 17.04
N ASP A 102 -21.53 -12.51 16.75
CA ASP A 102 -20.57 -11.65 17.40
C ASP A 102 -21.00 -10.18 17.26
N LEU A 103 -21.53 -9.77 16.09
CA LEU A 103 -22.06 -8.42 15.86
C LEU A 103 -23.38 -8.14 16.58
N GLU A 104 -24.41 -8.98 16.39
CA GLU A 104 -25.77 -8.70 16.87
C GLU A 104 -25.95 -9.01 18.36
N ARG A 105 -25.19 -9.97 18.88
CA ARG A 105 -25.28 -10.43 20.27
C ARG A 105 -24.01 -10.13 21.06
N GLY A 106 -22.98 -9.53 20.46
CA GLY A 106 -21.78 -9.03 21.13
C GLY A 106 -20.81 -10.10 21.61
N PHE A 107 -20.83 -11.29 21.00
CA PHE A 107 -19.85 -12.35 21.26
C PHE A 107 -18.50 -12.01 20.59
N GLU A 108 -17.45 -12.75 20.94
CA GLU A 108 -16.12 -12.65 20.32
C GLU A 108 -15.61 -14.03 19.89
N THR A 109 -16.49 -14.88 19.37
CA THR A 109 -16.15 -16.27 19.03
C THR A 109 -15.13 -16.35 17.91
N VAL A 110 -15.23 -15.51 16.88
CA VAL A 110 -14.30 -15.50 15.74
C VAL A 110 -12.92 -15.03 16.18
N VAL A 111 -12.85 -14.03 17.07
CA VAL A 111 -11.60 -13.52 17.64
C VAL A 111 -10.91 -14.59 18.50
N ASN A 112 -11.67 -15.28 19.35
CA ASN A 112 -11.12 -16.36 20.17
C ASN A 112 -10.71 -17.58 19.33
N LEU A 113 -11.45 -17.93 18.28
CA LEU A 113 -11.04 -18.95 17.32
C LEU A 113 -9.68 -18.62 16.70
N ALA A 114 -9.50 -17.39 16.22
CA ALA A 114 -8.22 -16.96 15.65
C ALA A 114 -7.07 -17.00 16.68
N ARG A 115 -7.33 -16.53 17.91
CA ARG A 115 -6.35 -16.53 19.01
C ARG A 115 -5.84 -17.92 19.38
N TYR A 116 -6.71 -18.94 19.32
CA TYR A 116 -6.36 -20.31 19.72
C TYR A 116 -6.06 -21.24 18.54
N ALA A 117 -6.06 -20.73 17.31
CA ALA A 117 -5.70 -21.48 16.13
C ALA A 117 -4.26 -21.98 16.21
N SER A 118 -4.03 -23.23 15.79
CA SER A 118 -2.66 -23.70 15.53
C SER A 118 -2.06 -22.95 14.34
N PRO A 119 -0.71 -22.86 14.20
CA PRO A 119 -0.08 -22.16 13.08
C PRO A 119 -0.57 -22.63 11.69
N ASP A 120 -0.77 -23.94 11.51
CA ASP A 120 -1.28 -24.51 10.26
C ASP A 120 -2.73 -24.08 9.97
N LEU A 121 -3.56 -24.02 11.01
CA LEU A 121 -4.93 -23.52 10.91
C LEU A 121 -4.97 -21.99 10.70
N ALA A 122 -4.05 -21.26 11.33
CA ALA A 122 -4.01 -19.80 11.30
C ALA A 122 -3.82 -19.25 9.87
N LEU A 123 -3.00 -19.92 9.05
CA LEU A 123 -2.83 -19.56 7.64
C LEU A 123 -4.15 -19.70 6.85
N ASN A 124 -4.85 -20.82 7.02
CA ASN A 124 -6.14 -21.05 6.36
C ASN A 124 -7.21 -20.09 6.84
N LEU A 125 -7.28 -19.83 8.15
CA LEU A 125 -8.19 -18.85 8.74
C LEU A 125 -7.90 -17.44 8.23
N GLY A 126 -6.63 -17.05 8.12
CA GLY A 126 -6.22 -15.76 7.56
C GLY A 126 -6.77 -15.55 6.15
N ALA A 127 -6.67 -16.55 5.28
CA ALA A 127 -7.22 -16.48 3.93
C ALA A 127 -8.76 -16.39 3.91
N ILE A 128 -9.45 -17.18 4.75
CA ILE A 128 -10.91 -17.17 4.81
C ILE A 128 -11.43 -15.83 5.36
N LEU A 129 -10.85 -15.34 6.46
CA LEU A 129 -11.22 -14.08 7.07
C LEU A 129 -10.94 -12.89 6.14
N LEU A 130 -9.81 -12.90 5.44
CA LEU A 130 -9.52 -11.89 4.42
C LEU A 130 -10.60 -11.91 3.32
N ASN A 131 -10.96 -13.08 2.80
CA ASN A 131 -12.01 -13.19 1.78
C ASN A 131 -13.37 -12.66 2.25
N ILE A 132 -13.72 -12.84 3.53
CA ILE A 132 -14.94 -12.28 4.12
C ILE A 132 -14.90 -10.74 4.06
N VAL A 133 -13.79 -10.12 4.44
CA VAL A 133 -13.62 -8.65 4.38
C VAL A 133 -13.65 -8.14 2.94
N LEU A 134 -13.00 -8.85 2.02
CA LEU A 134 -12.95 -8.47 0.61
C LEU A 134 -14.33 -8.57 -0.05
N ALA A 135 -15.09 -9.62 0.22
CA ALA A 135 -16.45 -9.77 -0.28
C ALA A 135 -17.35 -8.64 0.22
N ALA A 136 -17.28 -8.31 1.52
CA ALA A 136 -18.05 -7.22 2.12
C ALA A 136 -17.70 -5.84 1.55
N SER A 137 -16.44 -5.62 1.14
CA SER A 137 -15.96 -4.35 0.59
C SER A 137 -16.38 -4.13 -0.88
N LEU A 138 -16.69 -5.20 -1.62
CA LEU A 138 -17.16 -5.13 -3.01
C LEU A 138 -18.64 -4.73 -3.13
N ASP A 139 -19.44 -5.03 -2.11
CA ASP A 139 -20.89 -4.80 -2.14
C ASP A 139 -21.28 -3.36 -1.73
N ASP A 140 -20.31 -2.50 -1.37
CA ASP A 140 -20.48 -1.08 -0.97
C ASP A 140 -21.53 -0.86 0.15
N ILE A 141 -21.77 -1.91 0.96
CA ILE A 141 -22.60 -1.86 2.16
C ILE A 141 -21.70 -1.40 3.32
N ASP A 142 -22.18 -0.46 4.14
CA ASP A 142 -21.48 -0.02 5.36
C ASP A 142 -21.36 -1.19 6.36
N ASN A 143 -20.28 -1.94 6.21
CA ASN A 143 -19.90 -3.10 7.01
C ASN A 143 -18.71 -2.76 7.94
N SER A 144 -18.53 -1.48 8.30
CA SER A 144 -17.42 -0.99 9.13
C SER A 144 -17.22 -1.81 10.41
N THR A 145 -18.29 -2.04 11.19
CA THR A 145 -18.23 -2.86 12.42
C THR A 145 -17.86 -4.32 12.16
N ALA A 146 -18.35 -4.90 11.05
CA ALA A 146 -18.03 -6.28 10.67
C ALA A 146 -16.55 -6.41 10.29
N ASN A 147 -16.05 -5.47 9.48
CA ASN A 147 -14.66 -5.40 9.08
C ASN A 147 -13.74 -5.21 10.28
N ASP A 148 -14.08 -4.32 11.22
CA ASP A 148 -13.30 -4.12 12.46
C ASP A 148 -13.15 -5.42 13.25
N MET A 149 -14.22 -6.21 13.36
CA MET A 149 -14.18 -7.46 14.10
C MET A 149 -13.36 -8.54 13.40
N VAL A 150 -13.45 -8.62 12.06
CA VAL A 150 -12.59 -9.53 11.29
C VAL A 150 -11.13 -9.10 11.37
N ILE A 151 -10.83 -7.80 11.30
CA ILE A 151 -9.47 -7.26 11.44
C ILE A 151 -8.91 -7.57 12.83
N LYS A 152 -9.72 -7.41 13.89
CA LYS A 152 -9.35 -7.84 15.25
C LYS A 152 -9.03 -9.34 15.29
N ALA A 153 -9.82 -10.18 14.64
CA ALA A 153 -9.56 -11.62 14.57
C ALA A 153 -8.26 -11.93 13.79
N LEU A 154 -8.06 -11.32 12.63
CA LEU A 154 -6.83 -11.44 11.83
C LEU A 154 -5.58 -11.06 12.64
N ALA A 155 -5.67 -10.00 13.46
CA ALA A 155 -4.58 -9.57 14.32
C ALA A 155 -4.23 -10.56 15.45
N GLN A 156 -5.14 -11.47 15.82
CA GLN A 156 -4.88 -12.50 16.83
C GLN A 156 -4.19 -13.76 16.27
N LEU A 157 -4.07 -13.89 14.95
CA LEU A 157 -3.52 -15.09 14.32
C LEU A 157 -2.02 -15.22 14.59
N ASP A 158 -1.60 -16.41 15.04
CA ASP A 158 -0.18 -16.78 15.14
C ASP A 158 0.36 -17.18 13.76
N ILE A 159 0.64 -16.16 12.93
CA ILE A 159 1.20 -16.30 11.59
C ILE A 159 2.59 -15.68 11.47
N PRO A 160 3.43 -16.20 10.53
CA PRO A 160 4.71 -15.63 10.19
C PRO A 160 4.62 -14.15 9.77
N ALA A 161 5.69 -13.38 10.02
CA ALA A 161 5.74 -11.94 9.75
C ALA A 161 5.43 -11.59 8.28
N ASN A 162 5.97 -12.36 7.33
CA ASN A 162 5.73 -12.15 5.91
C ASN A 162 4.24 -12.30 5.51
N GLU A 163 3.53 -13.26 6.11
CA GLU A 163 2.09 -13.44 5.86
C GLU A 163 1.28 -12.32 6.52
N ARG A 164 1.72 -11.86 7.70
CA ARG A 164 1.10 -10.71 8.37
C ARG A 164 1.21 -9.43 7.53
N THR A 165 2.39 -9.19 6.97
CA THR A 165 2.64 -8.05 6.09
C THR A 165 1.83 -8.15 4.79
N ARG A 166 1.61 -9.37 4.26
CA ARG A 166 0.68 -9.59 3.14
C ARG A 166 -0.77 -9.30 3.50
N LEU A 167 -1.23 -9.63 4.70
CA LEU A 167 -2.57 -9.25 5.17
C LEU A 167 -2.70 -7.73 5.25
N PHE A 168 -1.70 -7.03 5.80
CA PHE A 168 -1.67 -5.57 5.81
C PHE A 168 -1.74 -4.98 4.40
N LEU A 169 -0.94 -5.52 3.46
CA LEU A 169 -0.96 -5.10 2.06
C LEU A 169 -2.32 -5.37 1.42
N ALA A 170 -2.93 -6.52 1.65
CA ALA A 170 -4.26 -6.81 1.11
C ALA A 170 -5.28 -5.79 1.65
N LEU A 171 -5.39 -5.67 2.97
CA LEU A 171 -6.37 -4.80 3.63
C LEU A 171 -6.20 -3.32 3.27
N SER A 172 -4.98 -2.78 3.35
CA SER A 172 -4.72 -1.36 3.08
C SER A 172 -5.00 -0.93 1.63
N GLN A 173 -5.03 -1.89 0.70
CA GLN A 173 -5.29 -1.63 -0.72
C GLN A 173 -6.75 -1.83 -1.12
N THR A 174 -7.54 -2.54 -0.29
CA THR A 174 -8.90 -2.95 -0.64
C THR A 174 -9.97 -2.30 0.23
N LEU A 175 -9.64 -1.97 1.48
CA LEU A 175 -10.61 -1.37 2.40
C LEU A 175 -11.03 0.02 1.92
N THR A 176 -12.34 0.23 1.81
CA THR A 176 -12.95 1.54 1.49
C THR A 176 -13.31 2.33 2.75
N SER A 177 -13.59 1.63 3.85
CA SER A 177 -13.93 2.25 5.14
C SER A 177 -12.70 2.80 5.85
N GLN A 178 -12.74 4.09 6.21
CA GLN A 178 -11.68 4.73 6.99
C GLN A 178 -11.53 4.11 8.39
N GLN A 179 -12.63 3.76 9.04
CA GLN A 179 -12.62 3.14 10.37
C GLN A 179 -11.92 1.77 10.35
N ALA A 180 -12.23 0.93 9.36
CA ALA A 180 -11.57 -0.37 9.19
C ALA A 180 -10.06 -0.21 8.91
N LEU A 181 -9.69 0.81 8.13
CA LEU A 181 -8.29 1.13 7.92
C LEU A 181 -7.61 1.54 9.23
N GLU A 182 -8.23 2.42 10.03
CA GLU A 182 -7.71 2.83 11.34
C GLU A 182 -7.52 1.63 12.28
N THR A 183 -8.51 0.72 12.37
CA THR A 183 -8.38 -0.54 13.11
C THR A 183 -7.20 -1.38 12.62
N THR A 184 -6.95 -1.43 11.31
CA THR A 184 -5.78 -2.13 10.74
C THR A 184 -4.47 -1.48 11.19
N LEU A 185 -4.38 -0.15 11.18
CA LEU A 185 -3.18 0.62 11.55
C LEU A 185 -2.82 0.50 13.03
N GLU A 186 -3.81 0.37 13.90
CA GLU A 186 -3.68 0.21 15.35
C GLU A 186 -3.40 -1.23 15.78
N SER A 187 -3.69 -2.20 14.92
CA SER A 187 -3.52 -3.63 15.22
C SER A 187 -2.09 -4.14 15.01
N ASP A 188 -1.85 -5.37 15.49
CA ASP A 188 -0.61 -6.11 15.26
C ASP A 188 -0.35 -6.48 13.79
N LEU A 189 -1.34 -6.28 12.90
CA LEU A 189 -1.17 -6.45 11.45
C LEU A 189 -0.24 -5.41 10.84
N PHE A 190 -0.14 -4.23 11.44
CA PHE A 190 0.75 -3.19 10.93
C PHE A 190 2.21 -3.68 10.92
N PRO A 191 3.02 -3.32 9.90
CA PRO A 191 4.44 -3.69 9.81
C PRO A 191 5.22 -3.41 11.09
N GLN A 192 5.84 -4.45 11.67
CA GLN A 192 6.51 -4.37 12.97
C GLN A 192 8.03 -4.27 12.84
N THR A 193 8.59 -4.75 11.73
CA THR A 193 10.04 -4.80 11.48
C THR A 193 10.41 -3.97 10.26
N ASP A 194 11.69 -3.60 10.15
CA ASP A 194 12.22 -2.92 8.97
C ASP A 194 12.00 -3.74 7.68
N ASP A 195 12.11 -5.07 7.77
CA ASP A 195 11.88 -5.99 6.65
C ASP A 195 10.41 -5.96 6.20
N ASP A 196 9.46 -5.89 7.14
CA ASP A 196 8.03 -5.74 6.82
C ASP A 196 7.80 -4.43 6.06
N VAL A 197 8.41 -3.34 6.51
CA VAL A 197 8.27 -2.03 5.86
C VAL A 197 8.92 -2.04 4.48
N ILE A 198 10.08 -2.66 4.32
CA ILE A 198 10.72 -2.85 3.00
C ILE A 198 9.80 -3.64 2.07
N GLN A 199 9.16 -4.70 2.56
CA GLN A 199 8.20 -5.47 1.77
C GLN A 199 7.02 -4.58 1.34
N VAL A 200 6.47 -3.75 2.22
CA VAL A 200 5.40 -2.79 1.85
C VAL A 200 5.89 -1.77 0.82
N LEU A 201 7.09 -1.21 1.00
CA LEU A 201 7.71 -0.30 0.04
C LEU A 201 7.97 -0.95 -1.32
N ASN A 202 8.12 -2.27 -1.38
CA ASN A 202 8.38 -2.99 -2.62
C ASN A 202 7.09 -3.42 -3.33
N GLU A 203 6.10 -3.92 -2.57
CA GLU A 203 4.92 -4.61 -3.11
C GLU A 203 3.63 -3.76 -3.07
N GLY A 204 3.54 -2.80 -2.14
CA GLY A 204 2.32 -2.03 -1.92
C GLY A 204 2.07 -0.98 -2.99
N ASN A 205 0.81 -0.68 -3.32
CA ASN A 205 0.39 0.44 -4.17
C ASN A 205 0.32 1.77 -3.39
N ASP A 206 -0.11 2.85 -4.04
CA ASP A 206 -0.19 4.19 -3.43
C ASP A 206 -1.09 4.24 -2.17
N LEU A 207 -2.14 3.42 -2.11
CA LEU A 207 -3.01 3.32 -0.93
C LEU A 207 -2.28 2.64 0.24
N ALA A 208 -1.59 1.53 -0.02
CA ALA A 208 -0.77 0.85 0.98
C ALA A 208 0.35 1.76 1.51
N LEU A 209 1.02 2.49 0.63
CA LEU A 209 2.07 3.44 1.02
C LEU A 209 1.50 4.60 1.84
N THR A 210 0.31 5.10 1.49
CA THR A 210 -0.39 6.13 2.27
C THR A 210 -0.77 5.61 3.66
N ALA A 211 -1.29 4.38 3.74
CA ALA A 211 -1.61 3.71 4.99
C ALA A 211 -0.36 3.49 5.86
N LEU A 212 0.75 3.06 5.26
CA LEU A 212 2.05 2.91 5.94
C LEU A 212 2.50 4.23 6.56
N VAL A 213 2.53 5.32 5.80
CA VAL A 213 2.95 6.64 6.29
C VAL A 213 2.04 7.13 7.42
N ARG A 214 0.72 6.97 7.28
CA ARG A 214 -0.24 7.32 8.33
C ARG A 214 -0.02 6.51 9.61
N GLY A 215 0.16 5.20 9.49
CA GLY A 215 0.40 4.34 10.65
C GLY A 215 1.75 4.64 11.33
N ILE A 216 2.79 4.99 10.57
CA ILE A 216 4.06 5.46 11.15
C ILE A 216 3.83 6.73 11.99
N LEU A 217 3.06 7.70 11.48
CA LEU A 217 2.79 8.96 12.18
C LEU A 217 1.97 8.80 13.46
N GLN A 218 1.16 7.73 13.57
CA GLN A 218 0.36 7.42 14.75
C GLN A 218 1.18 6.79 15.90
N ARG A 219 2.42 6.36 15.63
CA ARG A 219 3.24 5.64 16.61
C ARG A 219 4.13 6.59 17.42
N ASP A 220 4.35 6.22 18.68
CA ASP A 220 5.30 6.91 19.54
C ASP A 220 6.71 6.87 18.92
N GLY A 221 7.41 8.01 18.90
CA GLY A 221 8.72 8.10 18.28
C GLY A 221 8.72 7.91 16.76
N ALA A 222 7.60 8.21 16.08
CA ALA A 222 7.41 8.06 14.63
C ALA A 222 8.64 8.46 13.80
N ARG A 223 9.26 9.60 14.13
CA ARG A 223 10.42 10.12 13.41
C ARG A 223 11.68 9.28 13.64
N GLU A 224 11.99 8.88 14.89
CA GLU A 224 13.16 8.05 15.16
C GLU A 224 13.02 6.67 14.52
N HIS A 225 11.84 6.08 14.64
CA HIS A 225 11.53 4.79 14.02
C HIS A 225 11.66 4.87 12.50
N PHE A 226 11.04 5.88 11.87
CA PHE A 226 11.13 6.07 10.42
C PHE A 226 12.55 6.38 9.92
N MET A 227 13.34 7.09 10.72
CA MET A 227 14.77 7.27 10.42
C MET A 227 15.52 5.95 10.46
N GLY A 228 15.18 5.03 11.38
CA GLY A 228 15.70 3.66 11.41
C GLY A 228 15.40 2.94 10.10
N ILE A 229 14.14 2.90 9.70
CA ILE A 229 13.68 2.31 8.43
C ILE A 229 14.45 2.90 7.23
N CYS A 230 14.55 4.23 7.15
CA CYS A 230 15.28 4.88 6.05
C CYS A 230 16.75 4.44 6.01
N LYS A 231 17.41 4.27 7.17
CA LYS A 231 18.78 3.77 7.22
C LYS A 231 18.88 2.34 6.72
N THR A 232 18.00 1.46 7.18
CA THR A 232 17.96 0.05 6.77
C THR A 232 17.71 -0.08 5.26
N VAL A 233 16.78 0.69 4.69
CA VAL A 233 16.58 0.76 3.23
C VAL A 233 17.83 1.26 2.51
N MET A 234 18.56 2.22 3.09
CA MET A 234 19.82 2.72 2.53
C MET A 234 21.01 1.77 2.72
N GLU A 235 20.89 0.66 3.47
CA GLU A 235 21.91 -0.39 3.49
C GLU A 235 21.89 -1.24 2.21
N LEU A 236 20.75 -1.28 1.52
CA LEU A 236 20.62 -1.91 0.21
C LEU A 236 21.50 -1.23 -0.86
N GLU A 237 21.60 -1.87 -2.03
CA GLU A 237 22.22 -1.25 -3.20
C GLU A 237 21.49 0.05 -3.56
N PRO A 238 22.21 1.11 -3.98
CA PRO A 238 21.56 2.40 -4.31
C PRO A 238 20.50 2.26 -5.41
N SER A 239 20.72 1.35 -6.36
CA SER A 239 19.80 0.97 -7.44
C SER A 239 18.50 0.33 -6.94
N THR A 240 18.42 -0.09 -5.67
CA THR A 240 17.23 -0.69 -5.06
C THR A 240 16.66 0.20 -3.96
N GLY A 241 17.51 0.63 -3.02
CA GLY A 241 17.07 1.41 -1.86
C GLY A 241 16.54 2.79 -2.22
N ILE A 242 17.19 3.51 -3.15
CA ILE A 242 16.74 4.85 -3.56
C ILE A 242 15.36 4.78 -4.23
N PRO A 243 15.10 3.87 -5.19
CA PRO A 243 13.77 3.66 -5.73
C PRO A 243 12.69 3.39 -4.68
N LEU A 244 12.95 2.52 -3.68
CA LEU A 244 11.96 2.20 -2.65
C LEU A 244 11.52 3.44 -1.87
N LEU A 245 12.47 4.30 -1.45
CA LEU A 245 12.12 5.55 -0.75
C LEU A 245 11.52 6.60 -1.68
N ALA A 246 11.91 6.62 -2.96
CA ALA A 246 11.37 7.55 -3.94
C ALA A 246 9.86 7.42 -4.11
N ARG A 247 9.30 6.22 -3.95
CA ARG A 247 7.85 5.96 -4.01
C ARG A 247 7.05 6.76 -2.98
N LEU A 248 7.67 7.15 -1.86
CA LEU A 248 7.01 7.96 -0.83
C LEU A 248 6.96 9.45 -1.20
N THR A 249 7.74 9.92 -2.17
CA THR A 249 7.85 11.35 -2.51
C THR A 249 6.49 12.02 -2.80
N PRO A 250 5.58 11.44 -3.61
CA PRO A 250 4.28 12.04 -3.89
C PRO A 250 3.35 12.10 -2.67
N ILE A 251 3.54 11.20 -1.71
CA ILE A 251 2.75 11.12 -0.49
C ILE A 251 3.28 12.13 0.54
N LEU A 252 4.60 12.30 0.57
CA LEU A 252 5.29 13.15 1.53
C LEU A 252 5.32 14.64 1.15
N SER A 253 4.81 15.02 -0.02
CA SER A 253 4.73 16.42 -0.47
C SER A 253 3.54 17.20 0.12
N ALA A 254 2.84 16.66 1.12
CA ALA A 254 1.69 17.30 1.75
C ALA A 254 2.10 18.35 2.80
N SER A 255 1.26 19.37 2.99
CA SER A 255 1.53 20.52 3.88
C SER A 255 1.41 20.22 5.39
N GLU A 256 1.24 18.97 5.79
CA GLU A 256 1.09 18.61 7.21
C GLU A 256 2.46 18.55 7.90
N PRO A 257 2.64 19.18 9.08
CA PRO A 257 3.95 19.25 9.75
C PRO A 257 4.62 17.88 10.00
N GLY A 258 3.83 16.87 10.35
CA GLY A 258 4.34 15.51 10.56
C GLY A 258 4.86 14.88 9.26
N ILE A 259 4.13 15.05 8.17
CA ILE A 259 4.50 14.57 6.84
C ILE A 259 5.79 15.24 6.35
N LEU A 260 5.91 16.57 6.51
CA LEU A 260 7.13 17.32 6.18
C LEU A 260 8.36 16.84 6.96
N ALA A 261 8.19 16.42 8.21
CA ALA A 261 9.29 15.88 9.01
C ALA A 261 9.76 14.50 8.48
N LEU A 262 8.84 13.65 8.04
CA LEU A 262 9.17 12.38 7.39
C LEU A 262 9.83 12.63 6.03
N GLU A 263 9.34 13.59 5.25
CA GLU A 263 9.93 14.00 3.97
C GLU A 263 11.40 14.42 4.14
N ALA A 264 11.68 15.30 5.11
CA ALA A 264 13.04 15.72 5.42
C ALA A 264 13.93 14.55 5.85
N THR A 265 13.36 13.55 6.52
CA THR A 265 14.07 12.33 6.94
C THR A 265 14.46 11.47 5.73
N VAL A 266 13.54 11.26 4.78
CA VAL A 266 13.85 10.57 3.51
C VAL A 266 14.95 11.32 2.76
N ARG A 267 14.77 12.63 2.53
CA ARG A 267 15.74 13.45 1.78
C ARG A 267 17.13 13.41 2.42
N GLY A 268 17.21 13.51 3.75
CA GLY A 268 18.48 13.44 4.49
C GLY A 268 19.18 12.09 4.38
N ALA A 269 18.44 10.98 4.51
CA ALA A 269 19.00 9.64 4.39
C ALA A 269 19.54 9.38 2.97
N VAL A 270 18.77 9.77 1.95
CA VAL A 270 19.12 9.60 0.54
C VAL A 270 20.30 10.51 0.16
N LEU A 271 20.30 11.77 0.60
CA LEU A 271 21.41 12.70 0.38
C LEU A 271 22.71 12.12 0.90
N HIS A 272 22.71 11.61 2.14
CA HIS A 272 23.89 11.00 2.73
C HIS A 272 24.41 9.80 1.90
N LYS A 273 23.51 8.90 1.46
CA LYS A 273 23.88 7.77 0.61
C LYS A 273 24.46 8.24 -0.73
N VAL A 274 23.87 9.25 -1.36
CA VAL A 274 24.32 9.82 -2.64
C VAL A 274 25.71 10.45 -2.50
N GLU A 275 25.97 11.21 -1.44
CA GLU A 275 27.31 11.75 -1.16
C GLU A 275 28.36 10.65 -1.01
N LEU A 276 28.03 9.54 -0.36
CA LEU A 276 28.91 8.39 -0.24
C LEU A 276 29.18 7.73 -1.60
N MET A 277 28.17 7.66 -2.48
CA MET A 277 28.34 7.13 -3.82
C MET A 277 29.22 8.02 -4.68
N PHE A 278 29.06 9.35 -4.62
CA PHE A 278 29.93 10.29 -5.32
C PHE A 278 31.39 10.27 -4.85
N LYS A 279 31.66 9.83 -3.62
CA LYS A 279 33.04 9.56 -3.15
C LYS A 279 33.63 8.29 -3.78
N ARG A 280 32.79 7.33 -4.20
CA ARG A 280 33.21 6.07 -4.81
C ARG A 280 33.30 6.15 -6.34
N SER A 281 32.31 6.77 -6.99
CA SER A 281 32.24 6.92 -8.44
C SER A 281 31.55 8.23 -8.81
N LYS A 282 32.15 8.97 -9.75
CA LYS A 282 31.54 10.19 -10.31
C LYS A 282 30.48 9.91 -11.38
N ASP A 283 30.49 8.70 -11.94
CA ASP A 283 29.49 8.28 -12.91
C ASP A 283 28.21 7.83 -12.21
N VAL A 284 27.15 8.63 -12.28
CA VAL A 284 25.84 8.35 -11.67
C VAL A 284 25.22 7.07 -12.23
N ASN A 285 25.46 6.75 -13.51
CA ASN A 285 24.92 5.56 -14.16
C ASN A 285 25.52 4.26 -13.60
N SER A 286 26.67 4.33 -12.94
CA SER A 286 27.33 3.15 -12.37
C SER A 286 26.65 2.63 -11.10
N TRP A 287 25.77 3.41 -10.47
CA TRP A 287 25.11 3.04 -9.22
C TRP A 287 23.61 3.33 -9.16
N MET A 288 23.07 4.11 -10.10
CA MET A 288 21.62 4.29 -10.25
C MET A 288 20.98 3.22 -11.15
N PRO A 289 19.65 3.02 -11.06
CA PRO A 289 18.93 2.19 -12.03
C PRO A 289 19.10 2.72 -13.45
N LYS A 290 19.16 1.82 -14.44
CA LYS A 290 19.25 2.19 -15.86
C LYS A 290 18.01 2.90 -16.39
N GLU A 291 16.84 2.51 -15.88
CA GLU A 291 15.55 3.12 -16.20
C GLU A 291 14.89 3.58 -14.89
N PRO A 292 15.32 4.71 -14.31
CA PRO A 292 14.78 5.22 -13.06
C PRO A 292 13.33 5.69 -13.27
N ASP A 293 12.44 5.43 -12.31
CA ASP A 293 11.07 5.96 -12.35
C ASP A 293 11.05 7.50 -12.13
N VAL A 294 9.98 8.16 -12.54
CA VAL A 294 9.76 9.61 -12.40
C VAL A 294 9.84 10.05 -10.94
N THR A 295 9.41 9.20 -10.00
CA THR A 295 9.54 9.47 -8.57
C THR A 295 11.00 9.53 -8.11
N VAL A 296 11.87 8.69 -8.69
CA VAL A 296 13.33 8.71 -8.44
C VAL A 296 13.93 10.01 -8.96
N LEU A 297 13.56 10.40 -10.18
CA LEU A 297 14.03 11.66 -10.78
C LEU A 297 13.63 12.87 -9.93
N LEU A 298 12.38 12.90 -9.44
CA LEU A 298 11.90 13.93 -8.53
C LEU A 298 12.71 13.93 -7.24
N LEU A 299 12.86 12.78 -6.56
CA LEU A 299 13.63 12.70 -5.32
C LEU A 299 15.09 13.17 -5.50
N MET A 300 15.75 12.78 -6.60
CA MET A 300 17.10 13.23 -6.92
C MET A 300 17.16 14.75 -7.13
N SER A 301 16.17 15.33 -7.79
CA SER A 301 16.07 16.79 -7.96
C SER A 301 15.92 17.50 -6.62
N LEU A 302 15.17 16.93 -5.67
CA LEU A 302 14.87 17.51 -4.36
C LEU A 302 16.06 17.48 -3.40
N ILE A 303 16.95 16.48 -3.52
CA ILE A 303 18.17 16.41 -2.70
C ILE A 303 19.35 17.17 -3.30
N SER A 304 19.31 17.48 -4.60
CA SER A 304 20.41 18.16 -5.30
C SER A 304 20.88 19.48 -4.65
N PRO A 305 20.03 20.31 -4.00
CA PRO A 305 20.49 21.52 -3.31
C PRO A 305 21.49 21.23 -2.18
N GLY A 306 21.45 20.03 -1.59
CA GLY A 306 22.34 19.60 -0.52
C GLY A 306 23.72 19.13 -0.99
N LEU A 307 23.94 18.99 -2.29
CA LEU A 307 25.21 18.53 -2.85
C LEU A 307 26.16 19.70 -3.18
N ASN A 308 27.46 19.44 -3.02
CA ASN A 308 28.52 20.35 -3.45
C ASN A 308 28.86 20.15 -4.94
N GLU A 309 29.47 21.15 -5.56
CA GLU A 309 30.02 20.99 -6.92
C GLU A 309 31.29 20.11 -6.91
N PRO A 310 31.53 19.32 -7.96
CA PRO A 310 30.74 19.19 -9.21
C PRO A 310 29.59 18.17 -9.13
N ASP A 311 29.41 17.52 -7.97
CA ASP A 311 28.49 16.38 -7.81
C ASP A 311 27.03 16.79 -8.01
N ARG A 312 26.67 18.01 -7.57
CA ARG A 312 25.35 18.59 -7.83
C ARG A 312 25.07 18.72 -9.34
N THR A 313 25.99 19.31 -10.10
CA THR A 313 25.84 19.45 -11.56
C THR A 313 25.71 18.09 -12.24
N ASN A 314 26.56 17.13 -11.87
CA ASN A 314 26.50 15.77 -12.42
C ASN A 314 25.15 15.07 -12.15
N LEU A 315 24.60 15.22 -10.94
CA LEU A 315 23.29 14.67 -10.61
C LEU A 315 22.17 15.36 -11.40
N CYS A 316 22.21 16.69 -11.51
CA CYS A 316 21.22 17.45 -12.28
C CYS A 316 21.23 17.06 -13.76
N GLU A 317 22.39 16.90 -14.39
CA GLU A 317 22.51 16.40 -15.77
C GLU A 317 21.90 15.01 -15.91
N TRP A 318 22.22 14.10 -14.99
CA TRP A 318 21.65 12.74 -14.99
C TRP A 318 20.12 12.75 -14.88
N VAL A 319 19.55 13.60 -14.01
CA VAL A 319 18.09 13.76 -13.88
C VAL A 319 17.47 14.28 -15.18
N LEU A 320 18.07 15.31 -15.80
CA LEU A 320 17.56 15.91 -17.04
C LEU A 320 17.59 14.92 -18.20
N ASP A 321 18.70 14.18 -18.38
CA ASP A 321 18.86 13.20 -19.45
C ASP A 321 17.80 12.10 -19.36
N HIS A 322 17.59 11.53 -18.17
CA HIS A 322 16.60 10.48 -17.96
C HIS A 322 15.17 11.01 -18.00
N SER A 323 14.94 12.25 -17.59
CA SER A 323 13.61 12.88 -17.67
C SER A 323 13.12 12.98 -19.12
N MET A 324 14.01 13.29 -20.07
CA MET A 324 13.64 13.37 -21.48
C MET A 324 13.19 12.02 -22.05
N ALA A 325 13.79 10.90 -21.62
CA ALA A 325 13.36 9.58 -22.05
C ALA A 325 11.90 9.27 -21.64
N HIS A 326 11.48 9.69 -20.45
CA HIS A 326 10.12 9.49 -19.92
C HIS A 326 9.05 10.33 -20.62
N THR A 327 9.42 11.50 -21.13
CA THR A 327 8.49 12.39 -21.85
C THR A 327 7.80 11.69 -23.03
N SER A 328 8.44 10.68 -23.63
CA SER A 328 7.85 9.87 -24.71
C SER A 328 6.72 8.92 -24.28
N ARG A 329 6.62 8.59 -22.98
CA ARG A 329 5.67 7.63 -22.39
C ARG A 329 4.63 8.31 -21.48
N LEU A 330 4.50 9.64 -21.56
CA LEU A 330 3.68 10.44 -20.66
C LEU A 330 2.21 10.01 -20.60
N GLN A 331 1.77 9.65 -19.40
CA GLN A 331 0.35 9.58 -19.02
C GLN A 331 -0.03 10.76 -18.11
N ASN A 332 0.82 11.12 -17.13
CA ASN A 332 0.72 12.31 -16.28
C ASN A 332 2.12 12.95 -16.15
N GLY A 333 2.22 14.27 -16.35
CA GLY A 333 3.49 14.98 -16.47
C GLY A 333 3.91 15.83 -15.27
N ALA A 334 3.05 16.02 -14.26
CA ALA A 334 3.32 16.99 -13.18
C ALA A 334 4.61 16.68 -12.41
N THR A 335 4.77 15.45 -11.93
CA THR A 335 5.95 14.96 -11.21
C THR A 335 7.23 15.09 -12.05
N LEU A 336 7.13 14.80 -13.36
CA LEU A 336 8.26 14.92 -14.28
C LEU A 336 8.66 16.37 -14.52
N ILE A 337 7.68 17.28 -14.64
CA ILE A 337 7.92 18.73 -14.74
C ILE A 337 8.65 19.22 -13.49
N GLU A 338 8.20 18.83 -12.30
CA GLU A 338 8.85 19.21 -11.05
C GLU A 338 10.31 18.73 -10.99
N ALA A 339 10.56 17.48 -11.40
CA ALA A 339 11.91 16.93 -11.47
C ALA A 339 12.81 17.73 -12.43
N ILE A 340 12.32 18.02 -13.64
CA ILE A 340 13.05 18.80 -14.66
C ILE A 340 13.35 20.21 -14.16
N VAL A 341 12.34 20.91 -13.64
CA VAL A 341 12.50 22.30 -13.19
C VAL A 341 13.40 22.36 -11.95
N GLY A 342 13.28 21.38 -11.03
CA GLY A 342 14.15 21.25 -9.86
C GLY A 342 15.62 21.08 -10.25
N ALA A 343 15.91 20.12 -11.13
CA ALA A 343 17.27 19.89 -11.64
C ALA A 343 17.80 21.10 -12.42
N ALA A 344 16.97 21.70 -13.27
CA ALA A 344 17.30 22.89 -14.05
C ALA A 344 17.71 24.08 -13.17
N LEU A 345 16.98 24.32 -12.07
CA LEU A 345 17.29 25.39 -11.13
C LEU A 345 18.60 25.17 -10.37
N MET A 346 18.92 23.92 -10.05
CA MET A 346 20.07 23.57 -9.21
C MET A 346 21.36 23.34 -10.02
N HIS A 347 21.26 23.28 -11.34
CA HIS A 347 22.39 23.17 -12.24
C HIS A 347 23.24 24.44 -12.25
N SER A 348 24.56 24.30 -12.30
CA SER A 348 25.50 25.44 -12.26
C SER A 348 25.51 26.29 -13.54
N ASP A 349 25.20 25.70 -14.69
CA ASP A 349 25.13 26.36 -16.00
C ASP A 349 23.71 26.31 -16.60
N PRO A 350 22.94 27.42 -16.53
CA PRO A 350 21.59 27.50 -17.11
C PRO A 350 21.55 27.31 -18.63
N GLN A 351 22.60 27.68 -19.38
CA GLN A 351 22.62 27.54 -20.83
C GLN A 351 22.73 26.08 -21.23
N ARG A 352 23.58 25.31 -20.54
CA ARG A 352 23.69 23.87 -20.75
C ARG A 352 22.36 23.15 -20.44
N VAL A 353 21.66 23.53 -19.38
CA VAL A 353 20.30 23.04 -19.10
C VAL A 353 19.36 23.32 -20.26
N GLY A 354 19.37 24.56 -20.75
CA GLY A 354 18.57 24.96 -21.91
C GLY A 354 18.83 24.05 -23.11
N VAL A 355 20.10 23.76 -23.43
CA VAL A 355 20.47 22.85 -24.52
C VAL A 355 19.91 21.44 -24.30
N ILE A 356 20.07 20.85 -23.11
CA ILE A 356 19.59 19.50 -22.80
C ILE A 356 18.07 19.40 -22.96
N VAL A 357 17.33 20.32 -22.33
CA VAL A 357 15.86 20.32 -22.35
C VAL A 357 15.33 20.64 -23.75
N ARG A 358 15.90 21.63 -24.45
CA ARG A 358 15.50 21.96 -25.82
C ARG A 358 15.70 20.77 -26.75
N ARG A 359 16.85 20.11 -26.69
CA ARG A 359 17.15 18.94 -27.50
C ARG A 359 16.15 17.82 -27.25
N GLY A 360 15.92 17.45 -25.99
CA GLY A 360 14.98 16.38 -25.65
C GLY A 360 13.55 16.66 -26.13
N LEU A 361 13.06 17.89 -25.97
CA LEU A 361 11.74 18.28 -26.48
C LEU A 361 11.68 18.21 -28.02
N LEU A 362 12.69 18.69 -28.72
CA LEU A 362 12.76 18.66 -30.18
C LEU A 362 12.81 17.23 -30.73
N ASP A 363 13.61 16.35 -30.12
CA ASP A 363 13.74 14.95 -30.54
C ASP A 363 12.39 14.20 -30.43
N ILE A 364 11.63 14.47 -29.36
CA ILE A 364 10.31 13.89 -29.14
C ILE A 364 9.29 14.47 -30.13
N ALA A 365 9.29 15.79 -30.31
CA ALA A 365 8.41 16.47 -31.25
C ALA A 365 8.62 15.97 -32.69
N ALA A 366 9.88 15.78 -33.10
CA ALA A 366 10.23 15.22 -34.40
C ALA A 366 9.69 13.79 -34.56
N SER A 367 9.90 12.93 -33.57
CA SER A 367 9.37 11.56 -33.55
C SER A 367 7.84 11.51 -33.65
N LEU A 368 7.13 12.34 -32.87
CA LEU A 368 5.67 12.41 -32.89
C LEU A 368 5.14 12.96 -34.22
N ARG A 369 5.81 13.97 -34.79
CA ARG A 369 5.44 14.52 -36.11
C ARG A 369 5.54 13.46 -37.20
N VAL A 370 6.59 12.63 -37.21
CA VAL A 370 6.70 11.53 -38.18
C VAL A 370 5.54 10.54 -38.04
N ARG A 371 5.16 10.18 -36.80
CA ARG A 371 4.04 9.25 -36.56
C ARG A 371 2.69 9.78 -37.06
N VAL A 372 2.46 11.09 -36.95
CA VAL A 372 1.14 11.67 -37.20
C VAL A 372 1.02 12.36 -38.56
N MET A 373 2.09 12.98 -39.05
CA MET A 373 2.05 13.84 -40.25
C MET A 373 2.70 13.21 -41.48
N ALA A 374 3.51 12.16 -41.32
CA ALA A 374 4.14 11.45 -42.43
C ALA A 374 3.41 10.14 -42.82
N VAL A 375 2.19 9.95 -42.32
CA VAL A 375 1.37 8.74 -42.53
C VAL A 375 -0.01 9.15 -43.05
N ASP A 376 -0.55 8.43 -44.04
CA ASP A 376 -1.82 8.77 -44.70
C ASP A 376 -3.06 8.71 -43.79
N SER A 377 -2.98 7.95 -42.68
CA SER A 377 -4.08 7.78 -41.71
C SER A 377 -3.53 7.46 -40.32
N PRO A 378 -3.13 8.47 -39.53
CA PRO A 378 -2.66 8.28 -38.15
C PRO A 378 -3.77 7.80 -37.22
N SER A 379 -3.41 7.01 -36.20
CA SER A 379 -4.36 6.48 -35.22
C SER A 379 -4.85 7.55 -34.23
N GLU A 380 -6.02 7.37 -33.62
CA GLU A 380 -6.47 8.25 -32.53
C GLU A 380 -5.50 8.23 -31.34
N GLU A 381 -4.87 7.09 -31.08
CA GLU A 381 -3.88 6.95 -30.01
C GLU A 381 -2.63 7.82 -30.27
N ASP A 382 -2.17 7.92 -31.52
CA ASP A 382 -1.04 8.79 -31.88
C ASP A 382 -1.40 10.27 -31.70
N TRP A 383 -2.62 10.67 -32.08
CA TRP A 383 -3.11 12.02 -31.81
C TRP A 383 -3.25 12.32 -30.31
N ASP A 384 -3.65 11.34 -29.51
CA ASP A 384 -3.68 11.47 -28.05
C ASP A 384 -2.29 11.68 -27.46
N ARG A 385 -1.28 10.97 -27.98
CA ARG A 385 0.13 11.17 -27.58
C ARG A 385 0.61 12.58 -27.91
N VAL A 386 0.28 13.10 -29.09
CA VAL A 386 0.57 14.50 -29.47
C VAL A 386 -0.06 15.49 -28.49
N ARG A 387 -1.37 15.36 -28.23
CA ARG A 387 -2.08 16.23 -27.29
C ARG A 387 -1.51 16.17 -25.88
N ARG A 388 -1.05 14.99 -25.42
CA ARG A 388 -0.38 14.85 -24.11
C ARG A 388 0.96 15.56 -24.09
N PHE A 389 1.76 15.41 -25.15
CA PHE A 389 3.05 16.10 -25.29
C PHE A 389 2.92 17.62 -25.37
N GLU A 390 1.98 18.15 -26.16
CA GLU A 390 1.75 19.59 -26.28
C GLU A 390 1.34 20.20 -24.93
N ARG A 391 0.44 19.53 -24.20
CA ARG A 391 0.04 19.92 -22.84
C ARG A 391 1.22 19.91 -21.87
N PHE A 392 2.01 18.84 -21.87
CA PHE A 392 3.22 18.74 -21.05
C PHE A 392 4.19 19.88 -21.36
N SER A 393 4.50 20.11 -22.64
CA SER A 393 5.42 21.15 -23.08
C SER A 393 4.92 22.53 -22.67
N ALA A 394 3.63 22.82 -22.86
CA ALA A 394 3.02 24.08 -22.45
C ALA A 394 3.15 24.32 -20.93
N GLN A 395 2.91 23.29 -20.11
CA GLN A 395 3.06 23.37 -18.66
C GLN A 395 4.53 23.57 -18.25
N LEU A 396 5.45 22.78 -18.82
CA LEU A 396 6.89 22.91 -18.58
C LEU A 396 7.39 24.32 -18.93
N GLY A 397 7.02 24.84 -20.10
CA GLY A 397 7.36 26.20 -20.52
C GLY A 397 6.72 27.29 -19.67
N SER A 398 5.57 27.03 -19.03
CA SER A 398 4.98 27.94 -18.04
C SER A 398 5.82 27.97 -16.76
N GLU A 399 6.22 26.80 -16.25
CA GLU A 399 7.05 26.69 -15.05
C GLU A 399 8.45 27.30 -15.25
N PHE A 400 9.08 27.09 -16.41
CA PHE A 400 10.35 27.75 -16.75
C PHE A 400 10.20 29.27 -16.74
N ARG A 401 9.15 29.81 -17.38
CA ARG A 401 8.86 31.27 -17.39
C ARG A 401 8.60 31.83 -15.99
N ARG A 402 7.97 31.08 -15.10
CA ARG A 402 7.74 31.48 -13.70
C ARG A 402 9.03 31.61 -12.90
N ARG A 403 10.09 30.91 -13.31
CA ARG A 403 11.37 30.86 -12.60
C ARG A 403 12.40 31.72 -13.31
N ARG A 404 12.65 32.93 -12.79
CA ARG A 404 13.56 33.94 -13.41
C ARG A 404 14.86 33.37 -14.00
N PRO A 405 15.61 32.46 -13.35
CA PRO A 405 16.86 31.92 -13.92
C PRO A 405 16.67 31.09 -15.20
N LEU A 406 15.45 30.64 -15.50
CA LEU A 406 15.12 29.73 -16.59
C LEU A 406 14.21 30.35 -17.66
N ALA A 407 13.72 31.57 -17.44
CA ALA A 407 12.56 32.11 -18.15
C ALA A 407 12.70 32.12 -19.67
N ASP A 408 13.90 32.43 -20.15
CA ASP A 408 14.16 32.62 -21.59
C ASP A 408 14.72 31.34 -22.24
N LEU A 409 15.01 30.28 -21.45
CA LEU A 409 15.72 29.10 -21.94
C LEU A 409 14.93 28.30 -22.98
N LEU A 410 13.59 28.30 -22.87
CA LEU A 410 12.72 27.54 -23.78
C LEU A 410 11.95 28.42 -24.77
N GLU A 411 11.98 29.74 -24.61
CA GLU A 411 11.07 30.68 -25.31
C GLU A 411 11.09 30.49 -26.83
N ARG A 412 12.28 30.30 -27.42
CA ARG A 412 12.46 30.12 -28.87
C ARG A 412 11.83 28.85 -29.42
N ILE A 413 11.77 27.77 -28.63
CA ILE A 413 11.26 26.47 -29.10
C ILE A 413 9.79 26.25 -28.74
N MET A 414 9.27 26.96 -27.73
CA MET A 414 7.92 26.72 -27.21
C MET A 414 6.83 26.72 -28.29
N PRO A 415 6.81 27.65 -29.28
CA PRO A 415 5.79 27.64 -30.33
C PRO A 415 5.76 26.36 -31.17
N HIS A 416 6.91 25.69 -31.31
CA HIS A 416 7.03 24.43 -32.05
C HIS A 416 6.62 23.22 -31.21
N MET A 417 6.74 23.30 -29.88
CA MET A 417 6.42 22.19 -28.97
C MET A 417 4.94 22.17 -28.55
N THR A 418 4.26 23.32 -28.63
CA THR A 418 2.82 23.43 -28.33
C THR A 418 1.94 23.30 -29.57
N ASP A 419 2.55 23.23 -30.75
CA ASP A 419 1.88 22.97 -32.03
C ASP A 419 2.86 22.28 -32.97
N LEU A 420 2.70 20.96 -33.12
CA LEU A 420 3.62 20.15 -33.92
C LEU A 420 3.58 20.45 -35.43
N THR A 421 2.58 21.19 -35.92
CA THR A 421 2.55 21.64 -37.32
C THR A 421 3.67 22.64 -37.62
N ASN A 422 4.11 23.39 -36.59
CA ASN A 422 5.18 24.36 -36.67
C ASN A 422 6.58 23.73 -36.55
N VAL A 423 6.69 22.45 -36.17
CA VAL A 423 8.00 21.78 -36.10
C VAL A 423 8.57 21.66 -37.52
N PRO A 424 9.78 22.18 -37.79
CA PRO A 424 10.27 22.20 -39.16
C PRO A 424 10.42 20.79 -39.76
N SER A 425 10.04 20.63 -41.03
CA SER A 425 10.14 19.35 -41.74
C SER A 425 11.60 19.04 -42.10
N ALA A 426 12.21 18.12 -41.35
CA ALA A 426 13.32 17.24 -41.71
C ALA A 426 14.68 17.82 -42.21
N GLU A 427 14.88 19.13 -42.38
CA GLU A 427 16.18 19.68 -42.84
C GLU A 427 16.75 20.83 -41.99
N LEU A 428 16.34 20.97 -40.72
CA LEU A 428 16.90 22.00 -39.85
C LEU A 428 17.95 21.45 -38.88
N ASP A 429 19.15 21.96 -39.08
CA ASP A 429 20.32 21.88 -38.21
C ASP A 429 19.90 22.18 -36.77
N ILE A 430 19.73 21.11 -35.97
CA ILE A 430 19.39 21.18 -34.54
C ILE A 430 20.32 22.18 -33.83
N GLU A 431 21.56 22.35 -34.30
CA GLU A 431 22.50 23.33 -33.78
C GLU A 431 22.00 24.79 -33.86
N THR A 432 21.16 25.14 -34.84
CA THR A 432 20.62 26.50 -34.99
C THR A 432 19.60 26.84 -33.91
N PHE A 433 18.86 25.85 -33.41
CA PHE A 433 17.91 26.02 -32.28
C PHE A 433 18.56 25.79 -30.91
N LEU A 434 19.72 25.13 -30.87
CA LEU A 434 20.50 24.96 -29.65
C LEU A 434 21.37 26.19 -29.33
N LYS A 435 21.73 27.03 -30.32
CA LYS A 435 22.36 28.36 -30.18
C LYS A 435 21.34 29.44 -29.79
#